data_AF-A0A094BZ97-F1
#
_entry.id   AF-A0A094BZ97-F1
#
_cell.length_a   1.000
_cell.length_b   1.000
_cell.length_c   1.000
_cell.angle_alpha   90.00
_cell.angle_beta   90.00
_cell.angle_gamma   90.00
#
_symmetry.space_group_name_H-M   'P 1'
#
loop_
_entity.id
_entity.type
_entity.pdbx_description
1 polymer ?
#
loop_
_entity_poly.entity_id
_entity_poly.type
_entity_poly.pdbx_seq_one_letter_code
_entity_poly.pdbx_strand_id
1 'polypeptide(L)'
;MESKTPSNKCLVDTKPATKDIFMTWKGFTNAITQAFGDIDAKRTVERTLSGLTQKGSAVFYTAQFQQYANRTDWNDEALKNQYYRGLKDFIKDEMARSDRPNNLREMIEMSQKIDNQHYERKLEKGGHQPAWTHRKPKQKGY
;
A
#
# COMPACT_ATOMS: atom_id res chain seq x y z
N MET A 1 -25.86 11.46 34.47
CA MET A 1 -26.17 10.46 33.42
C MET A 1 -25.97 9.10 34.04
N GLU A 2 -27.06 8.46 34.48
CA GLU A 2 -27.01 7.14 35.14
C GLU A 2 -26.60 6.07 34.15
N SER A 3 -25.45 5.43 34.42
CA SER A 3 -25.07 4.16 33.81
C SER A 3 -26.07 3.10 34.27
N LYS A 4 -27.07 2.81 33.45
CA LYS A 4 -27.95 1.65 33.65
C LYS A 4 -27.12 0.38 33.51
N THR A 5 -26.70 -0.17 34.64
CA THR A 5 -26.13 -1.52 34.74
C THR A 5 -27.20 -2.53 34.32
N PRO A 6 -26.94 -3.46 33.39
CA PRO A 6 -27.96 -4.42 32.96
C PRO A 6 -28.29 -5.41 34.09
N SER A 7 -29.56 -5.82 34.11
CA SER A 7 -30.23 -6.65 35.12
C SER A 7 -29.44 -7.89 35.57
N ASN A 8 -29.38 -8.10 36.89
CA ASN A 8 -28.70 -9.19 37.62
C ASN A 8 -29.13 -10.64 37.24
N LYS A 9 -30.07 -10.83 36.32
CA LYS A 9 -30.55 -12.17 35.94
C LYS A 9 -29.62 -12.92 34.97
N CYS A 10 -28.73 -12.23 34.26
CA CYS A 10 -27.81 -12.88 33.30
C CYS A 10 -26.56 -13.50 33.96
N LEU A 11 -26.33 -13.31 35.26
CA LEU A 11 -25.04 -13.55 35.93
C LEU A 11 -24.99 -14.79 36.83
N VAL A 12 -26.13 -15.41 37.12
CA VAL A 12 -26.23 -16.52 38.08
C VAL A 12 -25.91 -17.89 37.46
N ASP A 13 -26.10 -18.04 36.14
CA ASP A 13 -25.97 -19.33 35.44
C ASP A 13 -24.93 -19.33 34.31
N THR A 14 -24.14 -18.25 34.15
CA THR A 14 -23.16 -18.11 33.06
C THR A 14 -21.78 -18.60 33.47
N LYS A 15 -21.14 -19.36 32.57
CA LYS A 15 -19.75 -19.83 32.75
C LYS A 15 -18.83 -18.62 33.00
N PRO A 16 -17.79 -18.74 33.86
CA PRO A 16 -16.91 -17.64 34.20
C PRO A 16 -16.24 -17.00 32.97
N ALA A 17 -15.94 -17.79 31.95
CA ALA A 17 -15.44 -17.31 30.66
C ALA A 17 -16.42 -16.37 29.94
N THR A 18 -17.72 -16.69 29.94
CA THR A 18 -18.76 -15.85 29.31
C THR A 18 -18.90 -14.51 30.03
N LYS A 19 -18.72 -14.51 31.36
CA LYS A 19 -18.77 -13.30 32.18
C LYS A 19 -17.62 -12.36 31.84
N ASP A 20 -16.40 -12.87 31.69
CA ASP A 20 -15.23 -12.05 31.34
C ASP A 20 -15.35 -11.39 29.96
N ILE A 21 -15.90 -12.12 28.98
CA ILE A 21 -16.13 -11.65 27.61
C ILE A 21 -17.11 -10.49 27.54
N PHE A 22 -18.24 -10.56 28.26
CA PHE A 22 -19.31 -9.55 28.12
C PHE A 22 -19.27 -8.44 29.19
N MET A 23 -18.47 -8.59 30.24
CA MET A 23 -18.40 -7.59 31.32
C MET A 23 -17.23 -6.62 31.21
N THR A 24 -16.20 -6.93 30.43
CA THR A 24 -15.06 -6.02 30.24
C THR A 24 -14.84 -5.72 28.77
N TRP A 25 -14.51 -4.46 28.46
CA TRP A 25 -14.14 -4.07 27.10
C TRP A 25 -12.95 -4.90 26.58
N LYS A 26 -11.98 -5.18 27.46
CA LYS A 26 -10.80 -6.01 27.15
C LYS A 26 -11.14 -7.46 26.86
N GLY A 27 -12.02 -8.07 27.65
CA GLY A 27 -12.50 -9.44 27.43
C GLY A 27 -13.31 -9.55 26.14
N PHE A 28 -14.15 -8.55 25.86
CA PHE A 28 -14.92 -8.46 24.61
C PHE A 28 -14.01 -8.33 23.38
N THR A 29 -13.07 -7.40 23.39
CA THR A 29 -12.14 -7.20 22.26
C THR A 29 -11.21 -8.40 22.08
N ASN A 30 -10.73 -9.02 23.15
CA ASN A 30 -9.96 -10.27 23.06
C ASN A 30 -10.80 -11.39 22.45
N ALA A 31 -12.05 -11.57 22.86
CA ALA A 31 -12.91 -12.61 22.32
C ALA A 31 -13.22 -12.39 20.83
N ILE A 32 -13.49 -11.15 20.42
CA ILE A 32 -13.69 -10.81 19.01
C ILE A 32 -12.39 -10.99 18.22
N THR A 33 -11.24 -10.57 18.76
CA THR A 33 -9.93 -10.76 18.11
C THR A 33 -9.54 -12.23 18.04
N GLN A 34 -9.97 -13.06 18.99
CA GLN A 34 -9.70 -14.49 18.95
C GLN A 34 -10.65 -15.23 18.00
N ALA A 35 -11.92 -14.80 17.92
CA ALA A 35 -12.93 -15.42 17.06
C ALA A 35 -12.84 -14.98 15.59
N PHE A 36 -12.46 -13.71 15.35
CA PHE A 36 -12.44 -13.09 14.02
C PHE A 36 -11.11 -12.44 13.67
N GLY A 37 -10.19 -12.29 14.62
CA GLY A 37 -8.87 -11.76 14.33
C GLY A 37 -8.01 -12.82 13.67
N ASP A 38 -7.32 -12.39 12.63
CA ASP A 38 -6.43 -13.24 11.87
C ASP A 38 -5.09 -13.34 12.63
N ILE A 39 -4.81 -14.52 13.20
CA ILE A 39 -3.56 -14.81 13.93
C ILE A 39 -2.35 -14.61 12.98
N ASP A 40 -2.55 -14.89 11.70
CA ASP A 40 -1.56 -14.68 10.65
C ASP A 40 -1.66 -13.28 10.04
N ALA A 41 -2.47 -12.34 10.56
CA ALA A 41 -2.61 -10.99 9.98
C ALA A 41 -1.26 -10.30 9.85
N LYS A 42 -0.42 -10.34 10.90
CA LYS A 42 0.92 -9.74 10.88
C LYS A 42 1.80 -10.42 9.84
N ARG A 43 1.86 -11.76 9.85
CA ARG A 43 2.66 -12.54 8.90
C ARG A 43 2.20 -12.33 7.46
N THR A 44 0.90 -12.21 7.23
CA THR A 44 0.29 -11.93 5.94
C THR A 44 0.63 -10.54 5.46
N VAL A 45 0.57 -9.53 6.34
CA VAL A 45 0.99 -8.15 6.04
C VAL A 45 2.47 -8.12 5.68
N GLU A 46 3.34 -8.74 6.47
CA GLU A 46 4.78 -8.78 6.21
C GLU A 46 5.11 -9.49 4.89
N ARG A 47 4.45 -10.61 4.61
CA ARG A 47 4.60 -11.33 3.34
C ARG A 47 4.11 -10.48 2.16
N THR A 48 2.99 -9.79 2.33
CA THR A 48 2.44 -8.90 1.30
C THR A 48 3.37 -7.72 1.06
N LEU A 49 3.89 -7.10 2.12
CA LEU A 49 4.86 -6.00 2.04
C LEU A 49 6.16 -6.44 1.36
N SER A 50 6.67 -7.62 1.71
CA SER A 50 7.87 -8.22 1.12
C SER A 50 7.72 -8.51 -0.38
N GLY A 51 6.52 -8.88 -0.83
CA GLY A 51 6.20 -9.13 -2.23
C GLY A 51 5.69 -7.90 -2.99
N LEU A 52 5.55 -6.74 -2.33
CA LEU A 52 4.93 -5.57 -2.93
C LEU A 52 5.85 -4.93 -3.97
N THR A 53 5.37 -4.86 -5.20
CA THR A 53 6.07 -4.28 -6.34
C THR A 53 5.19 -3.21 -7.01
N GLN A 54 5.83 -2.17 -7.54
CA GLN A 54 5.16 -1.08 -8.23
C GLN A 54 4.63 -1.57 -9.59
N LYS A 55 3.31 -1.78 -9.67
CA LYS A 55 2.61 -2.12 -10.92
C LYS A 55 2.15 -0.87 -11.67
N GLY A 56 1.60 0.10 -10.95
CA GLY A 56 1.05 1.35 -11.49
C GLY A 56 1.98 2.56 -11.31
N SER A 57 1.37 3.70 -10.96
CA SER A 57 2.10 4.92 -10.60
C SER A 57 2.84 4.77 -9.27
N ALA A 58 3.89 5.56 -9.08
CA ALA A 58 4.65 5.60 -7.84
C ALA A 58 3.78 6.06 -6.65
N VAL A 59 2.82 6.97 -6.89
CA VAL A 59 1.87 7.43 -5.87
C VAL A 59 0.98 6.28 -5.38
N PHE A 60 0.40 5.51 -6.30
CA PHE A 60 -0.45 4.38 -5.94
C PHE A 60 0.32 3.30 -5.18
N TYR A 61 1.54 3.00 -5.65
CA TYR A 61 2.44 2.08 -4.96
C TYR A 61 2.78 2.57 -3.55
N THR A 62 3.09 3.86 -3.38
CA THR A 62 3.40 4.46 -2.08
C THR A 62 2.25 4.30 -1.09
N ALA A 63 1.02 4.56 -1.51
CA ALA A 63 -0.15 4.43 -0.66
C ALA A 63 -0.34 2.98 -0.17
N GLN A 64 -0.20 2.00 -1.07
CA GLN A 64 -0.26 0.59 -0.70
C GLN A 64 0.88 0.20 0.25
N PHE A 65 2.10 0.65 -0.04
CA PHE A 65 3.26 0.38 0.80
C PHE A 65 3.04 0.90 2.22
N GLN A 66 2.62 2.16 2.38
CA GLN A 66 2.36 2.76 3.69
C GLN A 66 1.23 2.06 4.46
N GLN A 67 0.18 1.62 3.76
CA GLN A 67 -0.92 0.86 4.37
C GLN A 67 -0.42 -0.42 5.06
N TYR A 68 0.53 -1.13 4.45
CA TYR A 68 1.11 -2.35 5.03
C TYR A 68 2.22 -2.03 6.02
N ALA A 69 3.10 -1.08 5.72
CA ALA A 69 4.21 -0.67 6.59
C ALA A 69 3.72 -0.26 7.99
N ASN A 70 2.63 0.52 8.06
CA ASN A 70 2.04 0.96 9.34
C ASN A 70 1.46 -0.19 10.19
N ARG A 71 1.29 -1.38 9.60
CA ARG A 71 0.80 -2.59 10.26
C ARG A 71 1.92 -3.59 10.58
N THR A 72 3.17 -3.24 10.25
CA THR A 72 4.37 -4.03 10.55
C THR A 72 5.21 -3.36 11.61
N ASP A 73 6.00 -4.16 12.33
CA ASP A 73 6.97 -3.67 13.33
C ASP A 73 8.38 -3.48 12.70
N TRP A 74 8.46 -3.25 11.38
CA TRP A 74 9.73 -3.11 10.66
C TRP A 74 10.40 -1.77 10.96
N ASN A 75 11.73 -1.78 11.03
CA ASN A 75 12.49 -0.55 11.21
C ASN A 75 12.60 0.29 9.92
N ASP A 76 12.97 1.56 10.05
CA ASP A 76 13.05 2.51 8.94
C ASP A 76 14.01 2.06 7.83
N GLU A 77 15.11 1.39 8.19
CA GLU A 77 16.09 0.88 7.23
C GLU A 77 15.52 -0.29 6.40
N ALA A 78 14.80 -1.21 7.05
CA ALA A 78 14.11 -2.31 6.39
C ALA A 78 13.00 -1.79 5.47
N LEU A 79 12.20 -0.80 5.93
CA LEU A 79 11.18 -0.16 5.11
C LEU A 79 11.79 0.55 3.90
N LYS A 80 12.87 1.31 4.08
CA LYS A 80 13.60 1.97 2.99
C LYS A 80 14.11 0.96 1.96
N ASN A 81 14.77 -0.09 2.42
CA ASN A 81 15.31 -1.14 1.54
C ASN A 81 14.21 -1.87 0.79
N GLN A 82 13.09 -2.18 1.44
CA GLN A 82 11.96 -2.85 0.80
C GLN A 82 11.26 -1.93 -0.21
N TYR A 83 11.07 -0.66 0.13
CA TYR A 83 10.50 0.33 -0.79
C TYR A 83 11.33 0.42 -2.06
N TYR A 84 12.66 0.59 -1.94
CA TYR A 84 13.57 0.62 -3.09
C TYR A 84 13.48 -0.65 -3.94
N ARG A 85 13.44 -1.83 -3.32
CA ARG A 85 13.34 -3.12 -4.03
C ARG A 85 12.05 -3.24 -4.85
N GLY A 86 10.94 -2.70 -4.35
CA GLY A 86 9.64 -2.76 -5.01
C GLY A 86 9.45 -1.72 -6.12
N LEU A 87 10.31 -0.71 -6.25
CA LEU A 87 10.23 0.29 -7.33
C LEU A 87 10.53 -0.31 -8.71
N LYS A 88 9.93 0.29 -9.74
CA LYS A 88 10.23 -0.04 -11.15
C LYS A 88 11.69 0.24 -11.49
N ASP A 89 12.26 -0.57 -12.38
CA ASP A 89 13.68 -0.49 -12.77
C ASP A 89 14.07 0.90 -13.29
N PHE A 90 13.25 1.51 -14.15
CA PHE A 90 13.55 2.85 -14.66
C PHE A 90 13.67 3.92 -13.55
N ILE A 91 12.90 3.79 -12.46
CA ILE A 91 12.99 4.71 -11.32
C ILE A 91 14.28 4.46 -10.56
N LYS A 92 14.65 3.18 -10.35
CA LYS A 92 15.92 2.82 -9.70
C LYS A 92 17.12 3.30 -10.50
N ASP A 93 17.06 3.23 -11.83
CA ASP A 93 18.11 3.70 -12.72
C ASP A 93 18.29 5.23 -12.65
N GLU A 94 17.19 5.99 -12.68
CA GLU A 94 17.24 7.46 -12.53
C GLU A 94 17.70 7.87 -11.12
N MET A 95 17.31 7.12 -10.09
CA MET A 95 17.83 7.32 -8.73
C MET A 95 19.33 7.01 -8.63
N ALA A 96 19.83 5.99 -9.33
CA ALA A 96 21.26 5.64 -9.33
C ALA A 96 22.13 6.68 -10.05
N ARG A 97 21.57 7.43 -10.99
CA ARG A 97 22.22 8.57 -11.64
C ARG A 97 22.20 9.85 -10.80
N SER A 98 21.30 9.92 -9.82
CA SER A 98 21.15 11.02 -8.88
C SER A 98 21.80 10.67 -7.54
N ASP A 99 21.87 11.63 -6.61
CA ASP A 99 22.29 11.31 -5.25
C ASP A 99 21.25 10.41 -4.56
N ARG A 100 21.70 9.35 -3.90
CA ARG A 100 20.79 8.35 -3.34
C ARG A 100 20.11 8.91 -2.08
N PRO A 101 18.77 8.87 -1.99
CA PRO A 101 18.04 9.33 -0.81
C PRO A 101 18.49 8.64 0.49
N ASN A 102 18.64 9.42 1.55
CA ASN A 102 19.12 8.92 2.84
C ASN A 102 17.98 8.31 3.67
N ASN A 103 16.77 8.84 3.53
CA ASN A 103 15.59 8.40 4.26
C ASN A 103 14.44 7.95 3.33
N LEU A 104 13.47 7.23 3.90
CA LEU A 104 12.32 6.70 3.15
C LEU A 104 11.47 7.82 2.53
N ARG A 105 11.34 8.95 3.22
CA ARG A 105 10.53 10.08 2.77
C ARG A 105 11.09 10.70 1.48
N GLU A 106 12.38 11.02 1.47
CA GLU A 106 13.09 11.52 0.29
C GLU A 106 13.01 10.50 -0.85
N MET A 107 13.08 9.20 -0.55
CA MET A 107 12.94 8.15 -1.56
C MET A 107 11.54 8.14 -2.19
N ILE A 108 10.49 8.32 -1.37
CA ILE A 108 9.11 8.45 -1.85
C ILE A 108 8.98 9.69 -2.74
N GLU A 109 9.41 10.86 -2.26
CA GLU A 109 9.30 12.13 -2.99
C GLU A 109 10.05 12.07 -4.33
N MET A 110 11.28 11.54 -4.33
CA MET A 110 12.07 11.36 -5.53
C MET A 110 11.44 10.36 -6.51
N SER A 111 10.91 9.23 -6.01
CA SER A 111 10.25 8.24 -6.88
C SER A 111 9.04 8.81 -7.61
N GLN A 112 8.23 9.61 -6.91
CA GLN A 112 7.04 10.24 -7.47
C GLN A 112 7.42 11.30 -8.51
N LYS A 113 8.46 12.09 -8.22
CA LYS A 113 8.98 13.08 -9.17
C LYS A 113 9.47 12.42 -10.46
N ILE A 114 10.25 11.34 -10.37
CA ILE A 114 10.74 10.60 -11.54
C ILE A 114 9.58 9.99 -12.34
N ASP A 115 8.61 9.38 -11.67
CA ASP A 115 7.44 8.79 -12.34
C ASP A 115 6.63 9.84 -13.11
N ASN A 116 6.41 11.03 -12.51
CA ASN A 116 5.74 12.15 -13.16
C ASN A 116 6.52 12.66 -14.39
N GLN A 117 7.82 12.91 -14.25
CA GLN A 117 8.67 13.36 -15.36
C GLN A 117 8.68 12.35 -16.52
N HIS A 118 8.73 11.06 -16.19
CA HIS A 118 8.70 10.00 -17.19
C HIS A 118 7.33 9.91 -17.88
N TYR A 119 6.24 10.13 -17.16
CA TYR A 119 4.89 10.21 -17.72
C TYR A 119 4.74 11.42 -18.66
N GLU A 120 5.17 12.61 -18.25
CA GLU A 120 5.18 13.83 -19.07
C GLU A 120 5.98 13.61 -20.36
N ARG A 121 7.18 13.04 -20.26
CA ARG A 121 8.01 12.74 -21.44
C ARG A 121 7.37 11.73 -22.40
N LYS A 122 6.57 10.80 -21.88
CA LYS A 122 5.79 9.88 -22.73
C LYS A 122 4.67 10.60 -23.46
N LEU A 123 4.00 11.55 -22.81
CA LEU A 123 2.97 12.38 -23.45
C LEU A 123 3.56 13.25 -24.55
N GLU A 124 4.72 13.87 -24.34
CA GLU A 124 5.42 14.66 -25.37
C GLU A 124 5.79 13.83 -26.60
N LYS A 125 6.35 12.63 -26.38
CA LYS A 125 6.73 11.72 -27.48
C LYS A 125 5.53 11.08 -28.19
N GLY A 126 4.41 10.90 -27.48
CA GLY A 126 3.17 10.34 -28.01
C GLY A 126 2.21 11.36 -28.61
N GLY A 127 2.43 12.66 -28.40
CA GLY A 127 1.47 13.74 -28.67
C GLY A 127 1.67 14.55 -29.96
N HIS A 128 2.60 14.17 -30.86
CA HIS A 128 2.87 14.95 -32.08
C HIS A 128 3.04 14.13 -33.37
N GLN A 129 2.26 13.07 -33.56
CA GLN A 129 2.05 12.54 -34.92
C GLN A 129 0.75 13.12 -35.46
N PRO A 130 0.76 14.25 -36.21
CA PRO A 130 -0.43 14.63 -36.97
C PRO A 130 -0.78 13.48 -37.90
N ALA A 131 -2.02 13.00 -37.83
CA ALA A 131 -2.55 11.87 -38.61
C ALA A 131 -2.61 12.12 -40.13
N TRP A 132 -1.91 13.13 -40.63
CA TRP A 132 -1.83 13.55 -42.04
C TRP A 132 -0.48 13.17 -42.66
N THR A 133 -0.01 11.94 -42.45
CA THR A 133 0.98 11.38 -43.37
C THR A 133 0.26 11.07 -44.69
N HIS A 134 0.59 11.85 -45.72
CA HIS A 134 0.00 11.76 -47.05
C HIS A 134 0.15 10.34 -47.62
N ARG A 135 -0.92 9.54 -47.63
CA ARG A 135 -0.98 8.36 -48.49
C ARG A 135 -1.13 8.85 -49.93
N LYS A 136 -0.04 8.83 -50.71
CA LYS A 136 -0.10 9.08 -52.15
C LYS A 136 -1.04 8.02 -52.78
N PRO A 137 -2.13 8.40 -53.46
CA PRO A 137 -2.93 7.43 -54.18
C PRO A 137 -2.10 6.85 -55.35
N LYS A 138 -2.07 5.52 -55.48
CA LYS A 138 -1.45 4.83 -56.61
C LYS A 138 -2.22 5.19 -57.88
N GLN A 139 -1.56 5.82 -58.84
CA GLN A 139 -2.11 6.03 -60.18
C GLN A 139 -2.37 4.67 -60.84
N LYS A 140 -3.63 4.42 -61.22
CA LYS A 140 -4.01 3.31 -62.11
C LYS A 140 -3.68 3.76 -63.53
N GLY A 141 -2.70 3.10 -64.15
CA GLY A 141 -2.43 3.24 -65.59
C GLY A 141 -3.60 2.69 -66.39
N TYR A 142 -3.99 3.42 -67.43
CA TYR A 142 -4.85 2.94 -68.50
C TYR A 142 -4.01 2.20 -69.54
#